data_AF-A0A1H9KS33-F1
#
_entry.id   AF-A0A1H9KS33-F1
#
_cell.length_a   1.000
_cell.length_b   1.000
_cell.length_c   1.000
_cell.angle_alpha   90.00
_cell.angle_beta   90.00
_cell.angle_gamma   90.00
#
_symmetry.space_group_name_H-M   'P 1'
#
loop_
_entity.id
_entity.type
_entity.pdbx_description
1 polymer ?
#
loop_
_entity_poly.entity_id
_entity_poly.type
_entity_poly.pdbx_seq_one_letter_code
_entity_poly.pdbx_strand_id
1 'polypeptide(L)'
;MKKKIIIVLASTMLVSSIAPVMAVNVQASEPVYVNDQNLEAKITEDAQKLAELKDAVKGTQYENMTNSAIAALEKLKVQNETDPTLKFNPETIYDLDSLGARIEALADVIDAINFASNELSGKVEAAHREMGFAITKLVIRIADPFSSVESIKNQVAVVNDLKEKLVNYADLDPNSRATVYAKAKLRKAIWNTRFERDQKILGVKNFKTYNNLNKVITKAVGIQLRRTTTVQDVDNAVLMLQDAMEFALQQ
;
A
#
# COMPACT_ATOMS: atom_id res chain seq x y z
N MET A 1 -60.21 56.80 50.03
CA MET A 1 -59.61 57.79 49.10
C MET A 1 -58.09 57.68 49.28
N LYS A 2 -57.21 57.42 48.30
CA LYS A 2 -57.16 57.59 46.85
C LYS A 2 -56.43 56.39 46.23
N LYS A 3 -56.84 56.00 45.02
CA LYS A 3 -56.06 55.14 44.10
C LYS A 3 -54.77 55.85 43.67
N LYS A 4 -53.70 55.08 43.40
CA LYS A 4 -52.91 55.15 42.15
C LYS A 4 -52.04 53.90 42.00
N ILE A 5 -51.99 53.45 40.74
CA ILE A 5 -51.33 52.27 40.16
C ILE A 5 -49.90 52.65 39.72
N ILE A 6 -49.01 51.65 39.57
CA ILE A 6 -47.93 51.42 38.56
C ILE A 6 -46.85 50.55 39.25
N ILE A 7 -46.78 49.23 38.99
CA ILE A 7 -46.07 48.50 37.91
C ILE A 7 -44.54 48.42 38.10
N VAL A 8 -44.11 47.21 38.50
CA VAL A 8 -43.00 46.37 37.97
C VAL A 8 -41.54 46.90 38.06
N LEU A 9 -40.66 46.18 38.77
CA LEU A 9 -39.78 45.13 38.21
C LEU A 9 -38.84 44.59 39.32
N ALA A 10 -38.60 43.29 39.27
CA ALA A 10 -37.89 42.50 40.26
C ALA A 10 -36.40 42.88 40.45
N SER A 11 -35.93 42.80 41.69
CA SER A 11 -34.52 42.60 42.03
C SER A 11 -34.46 41.68 43.24
N THR A 12 -34.43 40.38 42.97
CA THR A 12 -34.18 39.33 43.97
C THR A 12 -32.72 39.40 44.39
N MET A 13 -32.47 39.80 45.64
CA MET A 13 -31.31 39.32 46.39
C MET A 13 -31.78 38.18 47.29
N LEU A 14 -31.33 36.97 46.98
CA LEU A 14 -31.35 35.87 47.93
C LEU A 14 -29.96 35.25 47.99
N VAL A 15 -29.39 35.38 49.18
CA VAL A 15 -28.24 34.63 49.67
C VAL A 15 -28.62 33.14 49.65
N SER A 16 -28.04 32.37 48.73
CA SER A 16 -28.15 30.92 48.73
C SER A 16 -26.86 30.31 49.26
N SER A 17 -27.03 29.47 50.28
CA SER A 17 -26.10 28.49 50.84
C SER A 17 -25.09 27.92 49.85
N ILE A 18 -23.83 27.88 50.28
CA ILE A 18 -22.72 27.22 49.59
C ILE A 18 -23.04 25.72 49.52
N ALA A 19 -23.38 25.22 48.34
CA ALA A 19 -23.34 23.79 48.05
C ALA A 19 -21.87 23.36 47.87
N PRO A 20 -21.47 22.13 48.27
CA PRO A 20 -20.13 21.65 47.98
C PRO A 20 -19.97 21.56 46.46
N VAL A 21 -19.01 22.31 45.92
CA VAL A 21 -18.56 22.15 44.55
C VAL A 21 -17.97 20.76 44.46
N MET A 22 -18.66 19.84 43.77
CA MET A 22 -18.09 18.59 43.32
C MET A 22 -16.86 18.96 42.49
N ALA A 23 -15.67 18.64 43.01
CA ALA A 23 -14.47 18.64 42.20
C ALA A 23 -14.73 17.66 41.04
N VAL A 24 -14.91 18.19 39.83
CA VAL A 24 -14.78 17.38 38.63
C VAL A 24 -13.33 16.95 38.62
N ASN A 25 -13.09 15.72 39.07
CA ASN A 25 -11.85 15.04 38.80
C ASN A 25 -11.82 14.89 37.28
N VAL A 26 -11.17 15.84 36.59
CA VAL A 26 -10.70 15.62 35.24
C VAL A 26 -9.61 14.58 35.40
N GLN A 27 -10.03 13.33 35.46
CA GLN A 27 -9.14 12.22 35.19
C GLN A 27 -8.67 12.48 33.76
N ALA A 28 -7.47 13.04 33.62
CA ALA A 28 -6.77 13.00 32.36
C ALA A 28 -6.80 11.52 31.96
N SER A 29 -7.52 11.20 30.88
CA SER A 29 -7.43 9.88 30.29
C SER A 29 -5.95 9.65 30.03
N GLU A 30 -5.36 8.69 30.73
CA GLU A 30 -4.01 8.24 30.41
C GLU A 30 -3.95 7.98 28.90
N PRO A 31 -2.90 8.44 28.21
CA PRO A 31 -2.76 8.16 26.80
C PRO A 31 -2.87 6.64 26.62
N VAL A 32 -3.85 6.20 25.84
CA VAL A 32 -3.97 4.80 25.45
C VAL A 32 -2.75 4.53 24.57
N TYR A 33 -1.70 4.00 25.18
CA TYR A 33 -0.57 3.46 24.44
C TYR A 33 -1.13 2.35 23.54
N VAL A 34 -0.90 2.50 22.23
CA VAL A 34 -1.15 1.43 21.26
C VAL A 34 -0.42 0.20 21.78
N ASN A 35 -1.14 -0.91 21.96
CA ASN A 35 -0.62 -2.12 22.60
C ASN A 35 0.61 -2.65 21.82
N ASP A 36 1.84 -2.46 22.35
CA ASP A 36 3.13 -2.73 21.69
C ASP A 36 3.22 -4.10 21.00
N GLN A 37 2.56 -5.12 21.56
CA GLN A 37 2.55 -6.47 20.99
C GLN A 37 1.85 -6.56 19.62
N ASN A 38 0.88 -5.68 19.34
CA ASN A 38 0.21 -5.66 18.04
C ASN A 38 1.08 -4.99 16.97
N LEU A 39 2.00 -4.12 17.38
CA LEU A 39 2.83 -3.32 16.48
C LEU A 39 4.00 -4.14 15.93
N GLU A 40 4.66 -4.95 16.77
CA GLU A 40 5.74 -5.84 16.35
C GLU A 40 5.27 -6.92 15.35
N ALA A 41 4.10 -7.51 15.62
CA ALA A 41 3.46 -8.45 14.70
C ALA A 41 3.15 -7.78 13.34
N LYS A 42 2.67 -6.53 13.38
CA LYS A 42 2.37 -5.74 12.19
C LYS A 42 3.62 -5.42 11.38
N ILE A 43 4.70 -4.99 12.03
CA ILE A 43 6.00 -4.74 11.39
C ILE A 43 6.50 -6.01 10.68
N THR A 44 6.38 -7.16 11.32
CA THR A 44 6.80 -8.44 10.74
C THR A 44 5.95 -8.81 9.52
N GLU A 45 4.63 -8.66 9.62
CA GLU A 45 3.70 -8.88 8.51
C GLU A 45 4.02 -7.98 7.32
N ASP A 46 4.18 -6.67 7.56
CA ASP A 46 4.44 -5.67 6.53
C ASP A 46 5.83 -5.86 5.90
N ALA A 47 6.83 -6.31 6.67
CA ALA A 47 8.15 -6.67 6.14
C ALA A 47 8.06 -7.83 5.14
N GLN A 48 7.29 -8.87 5.46
CA GLN A 48 7.08 -9.99 4.55
C GLN A 48 6.36 -9.54 3.28
N LYS A 49 5.27 -8.77 3.40
CA LYS A 49 4.53 -8.25 2.24
C LYS A 49 5.39 -7.36 1.35
N LEU A 50 6.23 -6.50 1.93
CA LEU A 50 7.15 -5.65 1.18
C LEU A 50 8.24 -6.47 0.47
N ALA A 51 8.72 -7.56 1.09
CA ALA A 51 9.67 -8.46 0.46
C ALA A 51 9.07 -9.18 -0.77
N GLU A 52 7.82 -9.66 -0.66
CA GLU A 52 7.09 -10.26 -1.78
C GLU A 52 6.82 -9.23 -2.89
N LEU A 53 6.43 -8.01 -2.52
CA LEU A 53 6.21 -6.91 -3.45
C LEU A 53 7.48 -6.52 -4.21
N LYS A 54 8.64 -6.51 -3.55
CA LYS A 54 9.92 -6.09 -4.14
C LYS A 54 10.23 -6.82 -5.44
N ASP A 55 10.00 -8.12 -5.48
CA ASP A 55 10.22 -8.92 -6.69
C ASP A 55 9.11 -8.71 -7.73
N ALA A 56 7.87 -8.54 -7.27
CA ALA A 56 6.72 -8.31 -8.15
C ALA A 56 6.80 -6.99 -8.92
N VAL A 57 7.28 -5.92 -8.28
CA VAL A 57 7.34 -4.57 -8.87
C VAL A 57 8.65 -4.24 -9.58
N LYS A 58 9.60 -5.18 -9.63
CA LYS A 58 10.93 -4.96 -10.19
C LYS A 58 10.88 -4.48 -11.65
N GLY A 59 11.62 -3.42 -11.95
CA GLY A 59 11.67 -2.76 -13.25
C GLY A 59 10.46 -1.88 -13.56
N THR A 60 9.53 -1.71 -12.62
CA THR A 60 8.43 -0.74 -12.70
C THR A 60 8.78 0.52 -11.90
N GLN A 61 7.97 1.58 -12.01
CA GLN A 61 8.19 2.79 -11.22
C GLN A 61 8.00 2.57 -9.70
N TYR A 62 7.31 1.50 -9.28
CA TYR A 62 7.05 1.20 -7.88
C TYR A 62 8.23 0.56 -7.16
N GLU A 63 9.29 0.17 -7.88
CA GLU A 63 10.49 -0.45 -7.30
C GLU A 63 11.16 0.45 -6.25
N ASN A 64 11.48 1.69 -6.63
CA ASN A 64 12.11 2.65 -5.72
C ASN A 64 11.24 2.98 -4.51
N MET A 65 9.92 2.96 -4.71
CA MET A 65 8.93 3.30 -3.68
C MET A 65 8.82 2.16 -2.67
N THR A 66 8.80 0.92 -3.15
CA THR A 66 8.85 -0.30 -2.32
C THR A 66 10.16 -0.35 -1.53
N ASN A 67 11.30 -0.07 -2.18
CA ASN A 67 12.59 0.02 -1.49
C ASN A 67 12.62 1.11 -0.42
N SER A 68 11.98 2.26 -0.68
CA SER A 68 11.87 3.36 0.28
C SER A 68 10.94 2.99 1.45
N ALA A 69 9.84 2.28 1.19
CA ALA A 69 8.94 1.76 2.23
C ALA A 69 9.65 0.72 3.12
N ILE A 70 10.44 -0.18 2.53
CA ILE A 70 11.30 -1.12 3.29
C ILE A 70 12.26 -0.35 4.18
N ALA A 71 12.96 0.65 3.64
CA ALA A 71 13.90 1.46 4.43
C ALA A 71 13.19 2.26 5.55
N ALA A 72 11.96 2.72 5.32
CA ALA A 72 11.16 3.39 6.34
C ALA A 72 10.72 2.39 7.44
N LEU A 73 10.30 1.18 7.06
CA LEU A 73 9.91 0.13 8.00
C LEU A 73 11.08 -0.30 8.88
N GLU A 74 12.27 -0.51 8.30
CA GLU A 74 13.47 -0.85 9.09
C GLU A 74 13.81 0.23 10.13
N LYS A 75 13.66 1.51 9.77
CA LYS A 75 13.84 2.61 10.73
C LYS A 75 12.80 2.59 11.85
N LEU A 76 11.55 2.28 11.53
CA LEU A 76 10.46 2.18 12.51
C LEU A 76 10.67 0.97 13.42
N LYS A 77 11.13 -0.16 12.87
CA LYS A 77 11.47 -1.37 13.62
C LYS A 77 12.58 -1.11 14.63
N VAL A 78 13.69 -0.54 14.21
CA VAL A 78 14.81 -0.18 15.11
C VAL A 78 14.31 0.70 16.25
N GLN A 79 13.44 1.67 15.95
CA GLN A 79 12.90 2.57 16.98
C GLN A 79 11.91 1.89 17.91
N ASN A 80 11.07 0.98 17.42
CA ASN A 80 10.15 0.18 18.23
C ASN A 80 10.90 -0.77 19.19
N GLU A 81 12.07 -1.25 18.78
CA GLU A 81 12.95 -2.11 19.60
C GLU A 81 13.78 -1.31 20.61
N THR A 82 13.91 0.02 20.44
CA THR A 82 14.67 0.90 21.34
C THR A 82 13.77 1.40 22.47
N ASP A 83 14.26 1.41 23.70
CA ASP A 83 13.53 1.66 24.97
C ASP A 83 12.29 2.59 24.84
N PRO A 84 11.05 2.06 24.92
CA PRO A 84 9.81 2.80 24.70
C PRO A 84 9.48 3.81 25.81
N THR A 85 10.29 3.90 26.87
CA THR A 85 10.05 4.81 28.00
C THR A 85 10.57 6.24 27.79
N LEU A 86 11.40 6.46 26.77
CA LEU A 86 11.98 7.77 26.47
C LEU A 86 11.16 8.49 25.38
N LYS A 87 10.22 9.36 25.81
CA LYS A 87 9.48 10.29 24.92
C LYS A 87 10.37 11.17 24.05
N PHE A 88 11.63 11.36 24.47
CA PHE A 88 12.69 11.98 23.70
C PHE A 88 13.97 11.16 23.89
N ASN A 89 14.11 10.07 23.12
CA ASN A 89 15.40 9.42 23.02
C ASN A 89 16.22 10.14 21.92
N PRO A 90 17.41 10.70 22.23
CA PRO A 90 18.27 11.31 21.21
C PRO A 90 18.72 10.33 20.11
N GLU A 91 18.56 9.03 20.33
CA GLU A 91 18.81 7.96 19.36
C GLU A 91 17.59 7.62 18.49
N THR A 92 16.37 8.02 18.89
CA THR A 92 15.14 7.82 18.11
C THR A 92 14.80 9.08 17.30
N ILE A 93 14.42 8.90 16.03
CA ILE A 93 14.14 10.03 15.13
C ILE A 93 12.66 10.43 15.18
N TYR A 94 11.74 9.51 15.53
CA TYR A 94 10.30 9.78 15.59
C TYR A 94 9.78 9.97 17.01
N ASP A 95 8.73 10.78 17.16
CA ASP A 95 7.93 10.85 18.38
C ASP A 95 7.18 9.51 18.59
N LEU A 96 7.20 8.97 19.82
CA LEU A 96 6.53 7.72 20.19
C LEU A 96 5.04 7.76 19.85
N ASP A 97 4.39 8.92 20.06
CA ASP A 97 2.96 9.11 19.79
C ASP A 97 2.64 9.05 18.27
N SER A 98 3.67 9.09 17.40
CA SER A 98 3.55 9.01 15.95
C SER A 98 3.86 7.64 15.33
N LEU A 99 4.50 6.73 16.09
CA LEU A 99 4.97 5.44 15.57
C LEU A 99 3.83 4.56 15.04
N GLY A 100 2.75 4.42 15.82
CA GLY A 100 1.58 3.64 15.41
C GLY A 100 0.98 4.13 14.09
N ALA A 101 0.79 5.45 13.95
CA ALA A 101 0.24 6.04 12.73
C ALA A 101 1.16 5.88 11.50
N ARG A 102 2.49 5.87 11.70
CA ARG A 102 3.46 5.63 10.62
C ARG A 102 3.44 4.18 10.13
N ILE A 103 3.27 3.23 11.05
CA ILE A 103 3.20 1.81 10.72
C ILE A 103 1.86 1.48 10.06
N GLU A 104 0.74 2.01 10.56
CA GLU A 104 -0.56 1.90 9.89
C GLU A 104 -0.50 2.46 8.45
N ALA A 105 0.11 3.64 8.26
CA ALA A 105 0.26 4.23 6.94
C ALA A 105 1.18 3.45 6.01
N LEU A 106 2.11 2.62 6.52
CA LEU A 106 2.89 1.70 5.68
C LEU A 106 2.03 0.56 5.15
N ALA A 107 1.05 0.07 5.91
CA ALA A 107 0.08 -0.89 5.40
C ALA A 107 -0.71 -0.27 4.23
N ASP A 108 -1.12 1.00 4.33
CA ASP A 108 -1.76 1.72 3.21
C ASP A 108 -0.85 1.85 1.98
N VAL A 109 0.46 2.05 2.16
CA VAL A 109 1.45 2.06 1.07
C VAL A 109 1.51 0.69 0.38
N ILE A 110 1.59 -0.40 1.16
CA ILE A 110 1.61 -1.77 0.65
C ILE A 110 0.34 -2.04 -0.18
N ASP A 111 -0.82 -1.71 0.38
CA ASP A 111 -2.11 -1.89 -0.28
C ASP A 111 -2.22 -1.05 -1.56
N ALA A 112 -1.71 0.18 -1.56
CA ALA A 112 -1.70 1.04 -2.74
C ALA A 112 -0.77 0.52 -3.85
N ILE A 113 0.40 -0.02 -3.50
CA ILE A 113 1.32 -0.64 -4.47
C ILE A 113 0.70 -1.92 -5.05
N ASN A 114 0.07 -2.74 -4.21
CA ASN A 114 -0.66 -3.93 -4.64
C ASN A 114 -1.81 -3.57 -5.59
N PHE A 115 -2.64 -2.60 -5.21
CA PHE A 115 -3.72 -2.10 -6.05
C PHE A 115 -3.19 -1.61 -7.40
N ALA A 116 -2.13 -0.79 -7.39
CA ALA A 116 -1.58 -0.23 -8.62
C ALA A 116 -0.94 -1.30 -9.53
N SER A 117 -0.39 -2.36 -8.95
CA SER A 117 0.25 -3.45 -9.70
C SER A 117 -0.77 -4.41 -10.32
N ASN A 118 -1.93 -4.56 -9.70
CA ASN A 118 -2.96 -5.52 -10.12
C ASN A 118 -4.10 -4.83 -10.88
N GLU A 119 -4.82 -3.93 -10.21
CA GLU A 119 -6.04 -3.30 -10.73
C GLU A 119 -5.78 -2.27 -11.82
N LEU A 120 -4.65 -1.57 -11.75
CA LEU A 120 -4.30 -0.56 -12.76
C LEU A 120 -3.50 -1.14 -13.94
N SER A 121 -3.14 -2.42 -13.94
CA SER A 121 -2.20 -3.02 -14.92
C SER A 121 -2.62 -2.87 -16.39
N GLY A 122 -3.93 -2.77 -16.64
CA GLY A 122 -4.52 -2.53 -17.96
C GLY A 122 -4.77 -1.05 -18.29
N LYS A 123 -4.51 -0.13 -17.36
CA LYS A 123 -4.79 1.31 -17.51
C LYS A 123 -3.65 2.04 -18.20
N VAL A 124 -3.98 3.22 -18.73
CA VAL A 124 -2.99 4.15 -19.29
C VAL A 124 -1.92 4.52 -18.27
N GLU A 125 -0.69 4.79 -18.74
CA GLU A 125 0.45 5.14 -17.87
C GLU A 125 0.19 6.36 -16.97
N ALA A 126 -0.75 7.24 -17.35
CA ALA A 126 -1.15 8.38 -16.51
C ALA A 126 -1.71 7.93 -15.15
N ALA A 127 -2.52 6.87 -15.10
CA ALA A 127 -3.05 6.33 -13.86
C ALA A 127 -1.92 5.87 -12.94
N HIS A 128 -0.97 5.12 -13.51
CA HIS A 128 0.20 4.70 -12.78
C HIS A 128 1.02 5.89 -12.26
N ARG A 129 1.29 6.91 -13.09
CA ARG A 129 2.06 8.09 -12.65
C ARG A 129 1.41 8.85 -11.50
N GLU A 130 0.10 9.07 -11.56
CA GLU A 130 -0.64 9.76 -10.48
C GLU A 130 -0.59 8.98 -9.17
N MET A 131 -0.91 7.67 -9.20
CA MET A 131 -0.81 6.80 -8.03
C MET A 131 0.63 6.72 -7.51
N GLY A 132 1.59 6.60 -8.42
CA GLY A 132 3.02 6.58 -8.13
C GLY A 132 3.46 7.82 -7.36
N PHE A 133 3.05 9.00 -7.80
CA PHE A 133 3.38 10.23 -7.11
C PHE A 133 2.77 10.31 -5.71
N ALA A 134 1.51 9.89 -5.55
CA ALA A 134 0.82 9.93 -4.26
C ALA A 134 1.44 8.98 -3.22
N ILE A 135 1.78 7.75 -3.63
CA ILE A 135 2.45 6.79 -2.76
C ILE A 135 3.85 7.30 -2.39
N THR A 136 4.62 7.88 -3.32
CA THR A 136 5.95 8.45 -3.01
C THR A 136 5.82 9.52 -1.94
N LYS A 137 4.84 10.41 -2.08
CA LYS A 137 4.58 11.48 -1.11
C LYS A 137 4.19 10.92 0.26
N LEU A 138 3.42 9.82 0.30
CA LEU A 138 3.07 9.15 1.55
C LEU A 138 4.32 8.54 2.22
N VAL A 139 5.15 7.81 1.49
CA VAL A 139 6.40 7.23 2.01
C VAL A 139 7.34 8.31 2.55
N ILE A 140 7.45 9.46 1.86
CA ILE A 140 8.24 10.60 2.34
C ILE A 140 7.69 11.11 3.69
N ARG A 141 6.37 11.27 3.84
CA ARG A 141 5.76 11.72 5.11
C ARG A 141 5.96 10.71 6.24
N ILE A 142 5.90 9.41 5.93
CA ILE A 142 6.17 8.33 6.90
C ILE A 142 7.64 8.35 7.33
N ALA A 143 8.56 8.62 6.42
CA ALA A 143 9.99 8.67 6.71
C ALA A 143 10.46 10.00 7.33
N ASP A 144 9.67 11.06 7.20
CA ASP A 144 9.99 12.40 7.70
C ASP A 144 9.61 12.53 9.18
N PRO A 145 10.58 12.75 10.08
CA PRO A 145 10.30 12.88 11.51
C PRO A 145 9.51 14.13 11.88
N PHE A 146 9.54 15.16 11.03
CA PHE A 146 8.82 16.41 11.26
C PHE A 146 7.38 16.39 10.73
N SER A 147 6.99 15.34 10.01
CA SER A 147 5.62 15.16 9.56
C SER A 147 4.69 14.83 10.71
N SER A 148 3.64 15.63 10.88
CA SER A 148 2.60 15.37 11.88
C SER A 148 1.75 14.15 11.51
N VAL A 149 1.14 13.52 12.52
CA VAL A 149 0.18 12.42 12.34
C VAL A 149 -0.98 12.83 11.42
N GLU A 150 -1.48 14.05 11.56
CA GLU A 150 -2.54 14.59 10.69
C GLU A 150 -2.08 14.70 9.23
N SER A 151 -0.86 15.17 8.98
CA SER A 151 -0.28 15.23 7.64
C SER A 151 -0.18 13.84 7.00
N ILE A 152 0.20 12.82 7.77
CA ILE A 152 0.25 11.43 7.30
C ILE A 152 -1.16 10.94 6.94
N LYS A 153 -2.13 11.09 7.86
CA LYS A 153 -3.53 10.67 7.65
C LYS A 153 -4.19 11.35 6.45
N ASN A 154 -3.96 12.66 6.28
CA ASN A 154 -4.46 13.40 5.12
C ASN A 154 -3.87 12.86 3.80
N GLN A 155 -2.59 12.45 3.80
CA GLN A 155 -1.98 11.87 2.61
C GLN A 155 -2.47 10.43 2.35
N VAL A 156 -2.79 9.65 3.38
CA VAL A 156 -3.47 8.35 3.25
C VAL A 156 -4.84 8.53 2.58
N ALA A 157 -5.64 9.51 3.03
CA ALA A 157 -6.94 9.81 2.41
C ALA A 157 -6.79 10.13 0.91
N VAL A 158 -5.81 10.97 0.54
CA VAL A 158 -5.51 11.26 -0.88
C VAL A 158 -5.18 10.00 -1.68
N VAL A 159 -4.41 9.07 -1.11
CA VAL A 159 -4.09 7.79 -1.78
C VAL A 159 -5.35 6.97 -1.99
N ASN A 160 -6.24 6.90 -1.00
CA ASN A 160 -7.48 6.15 -1.08
C ASN A 160 -8.48 6.75 -2.08
N ASP A 161 -8.65 8.07 -2.10
CA ASP A 161 -9.46 8.78 -3.10
C ASP A 161 -8.94 8.52 -4.53
N LEU A 162 -7.61 8.45 -4.69
CA LEU A 162 -7.01 8.12 -5.98
C LEU A 162 -7.28 6.66 -6.40
N LYS A 163 -7.39 5.70 -5.47
CA LYS A 163 -7.76 4.32 -5.82
C LYS A 163 -9.11 4.33 -6.53
N GLU A 164 -10.11 4.99 -5.96
CA GLU A 164 -11.46 5.09 -6.53
C GLU A 164 -11.48 5.83 -7.88
N LYS A 165 -10.76 6.96 -7.96
CA LYS A 165 -10.69 7.77 -9.18
C LYS A 165 -10.06 7.01 -10.35
N LEU A 166 -8.95 6.33 -10.11
CA LEU A 166 -8.10 5.80 -11.18
C LEU A 166 -8.63 4.51 -11.83
N VAL A 167 -9.51 3.76 -11.17
CA VAL A 167 -10.22 2.64 -11.81
C VAL A 167 -11.03 3.11 -13.03
N ASN A 168 -11.52 4.35 -12.99
CA ASN A 168 -12.34 4.93 -14.04
C ASN A 168 -11.52 5.55 -15.18
N TYR A 169 -10.18 5.48 -15.12
CA TYR A 169 -9.34 5.93 -16.23
C TYR A 169 -9.48 4.99 -17.43
N ALA A 170 -9.18 5.51 -18.62
CA ALA A 170 -9.20 4.72 -19.85
C ALA A 170 -8.24 3.52 -19.77
N ASP A 171 -8.69 2.39 -20.29
CA ASP A 171 -7.86 1.22 -20.51
C ASP A 171 -6.92 1.44 -21.71
N LEU A 172 -5.87 0.63 -21.77
CA LEU A 172 -4.95 0.60 -22.90
C LEU A 172 -5.65 0.02 -24.14
N ASP A 173 -5.49 0.69 -25.28
CA ASP A 173 -5.94 0.16 -26.56
C ASP A 173 -5.15 -1.13 -26.90
N PRO A 174 -5.81 -2.20 -27.38
CA PRO A 174 -5.13 -3.45 -27.73
C PRO A 174 -3.98 -3.29 -28.73
N ASN A 175 -4.09 -2.34 -29.66
CA ASN A 175 -3.08 -2.05 -30.69
C ASN A 175 -2.02 -1.05 -30.20
N SER A 176 -2.23 -0.41 -29.04
CA SER A 176 -1.23 0.47 -28.45
C SER A 176 -0.02 -0.33 -27.95
N ARG A 177 1.12 0.36 -27.83
CA ARG A 177 2.35 -0.22 -27.28
C ARG A 177 2.11 -0.65 -25.84
N ALA A 178 2.42 -1.91 -25.53
CA ALA A 178 2.32 -2.44 -24.18
C ALA A 178 3.28 -1.74 -23.21
N THR A 179 2.72 -1.26 -22.11
CA THR A 179 3.47 -0.68 -20.99
C THR A 179 4.22 -1.76 -20.21
N VAL A 180 5.11 -1.34 -19.30
CA VAL A 180 5.80 -2.29 -18.40
C VAL A 180 4.81 -3.07 -17.51
N TYR A 181 3.68 -2.43 -17.17
CA TYR A 181 2.61 -3.00 -16.35
C TYR A 181 1.79 -4.03 -17.14
N ALA A 182 1.41 -3.69 -18.38
CA ALA A 182 0.74 -4.63 -19.28
C ALA A 182 1.60 -5.87 -19.53
N LYS A 183 2.93 -5.73 -19.63
CA LYS A 183 3.86 -6.86 -19.79
C LYS A 183 4.08 -7.69 -18.52
N ALA A 184 3.63 -7.24 -17.36
CA ALA A 184 3.81 -7.96 -16.11
C ALA A 184 3.06 -9.30 -16.10
N LYS A 185 1.85 -9.35 -16.68
CA LYS A 185 1.09 -10.61 -16.82
C LYS A 185 1.84 -11.67 -17.63
N LEU A 186 2.50 -11.27 -18.72
CA LEU A 186 3.33 -12.17 -19.52
C LEU A 186 4.57 -12.64 -18.77
N ARG A 187 5.23 -11.74 -18.04
CA ARG A 187 6.37 -12.10 -17.17
C ARG A 187 5.96 -13.16 -16.15
N LYS A 188 4.81 -13.00 -15.50
CA LYS A 188 4.25 -13.96 -14.54
C LYS A 188 3.93 -15.29 -15.22
N ALA A 189 3.27 -15.26 -16.38
CA ALA A 189 2.97 -16.47 -17.16
C ALA A 189 4.25 -17.24 -17.55
N ILE A 190 5.31 -16.56 -17.98
CA ILE A 190 6.60 -17.17 -18.30
C ILE A 190 7.20 -17.87 -17.09
N TRP A 191 7.21 -17.21 -15.93
CA TRP A 191 7.76 -17.80 -14.70
C TRP A 191 6.95 -18.99 -14.20
N ASN A 192 5.62 -18.87 -14.18
CA ASN A 192 4.73 -19.98 -13.81
C ASN A 192 4.93 -21.19 -14.74
N THR A 193 5.03 -20.94 -16.05
CA THR A 193 5.28 -22.01 -17.03
C THR A 193 6.63 -22.69 -16.79
N ARG A 194 7.69 -21.93 -16.46
CA ARG A 194 9.00 -22.51 -16.12
C ARG A 194 8.94 -23.36 -14.87
N PHE A 195 8.30 -22.86 -13.83
CA PHE A 195 8.12 -23.59 -12.58
C PHE A 195 7.36 -24.90 -12.80
N GLU A 196 6.21 -24.84 -13.47
CA GLU A 196 5.42 -26.04 -13.74
C GLU A 196 6.13 -27.01 -14.69
N ARG A 197 6.85 -26.52 -15.70
CA ARG A 197 7.69 -27.35 -16.57
C ARG A 197 8.70 -28.13 -15.73
N ASP A 198 9.38 -27.47 -14.80
CA ASP A 198 10.43 -28.10 -14.00
C ASP A 198 9.85 -29.12 -13.00
N GLN A 199 8.62 -28.92 -12.54
CA GLN A 199 7.93 -29.85 -11.65
C GLN A 199 7.26 -31.03 -12.38
N LYS A 200 6.61 -30.79 -13.52
CA LYS A 200 5.68 -31.74 -14.15
C LYS A 200 6.16 -32.31 -15.48
N ILE A 201 7.13 -31.67 -16.13
CA ILE A 201 7.58 -32.03 -17.49
C ILE A 201 9.02 -32.55 -17.45
N LEU A 202 9.92 -31.86 -16.76
CA LEU A 202 11.33 -32.23 -16.66
C LEU A 202 11.49 -33.60 -15.99
N GLY A 203 12.16 -34.53 -16.66
CA GLY A 203 12.36 -35.90 -16.16
C GLY A 203 11.11 -36.79 -16.16
N VAL A 204 9.93 -36.23 -16.47
CA VAL A 204 8.65 -36.95 -16.51
C VAL A 204 8.22 -37.21 -17.95
N LYS A 205 8.28 -36.19 -18.81
CA LYS A 205 7.89 -36.26 -20.22
C LYS A 205 9.11 -36.39 -21.13
N ASN A 206 8.89 -36.80 -22.39
CA ASN A 206 9.97 -36.95 -23.35
C ASN A 206 10.66 -35.61 -23.68
N PHE A 207 11.93 -35.69 -24.08
CA PHE A 207 12.74 -34.50 -24.40
C PHE A 207 12.14 -33.63 -25.50
N LYS A 208 11.44 -34.23 -26.50
CA LYS A 208 10.80 -33.47 -27.58
C LYS A 208 9.71 -32.55 -27.04
N THR A 209 8.91 -33.03 -26.10
CA THR A 209 7.85 -32.26 -25.42
C THR A 209 8.45 -31.11 -24.61
N TYR A 210 9.45 -31.40 -23.79
CA TYR A 210 10.19 -30.39 -23.04
C TYR A 210 10.83 -29.31 -23.94
N ASN A 211 11.50 -29.72 -25.02
CA ASN A 211 12.17 -28.83 -25.95
C ASN A 211 11.17 -27.95 -26.73
N ASN A 212 10.02 -28.49 -27.11
CA ASN A 212 8.96 -27.71 -27.76
C ASN A 212 8.39 -26.64 -26.83
N LEU A 213 8.12 -26.98 -25.57
CA LEU A 213 7.68 -26.00 -24.57
C LEU A 213 8.74 -24.89 -24.37
N ASN A 214 10.03 -25.25 -24.31
CA ASN A 214 11.12 -24.27 -24.20
C ASN A 214 11.21 -23.30 -25.38
N LYS A 215 10.91 -23.75 -26.61
CA LYS A 215 10.83 -22.85 -27.77
C LYS A 215 9.71 -21.82 -27.61
N VAL A 216 8.54 -22.24 -27.10
CA VAL A 216 7.41 -21.33 -26.85
C VAL A 216 7.76 -20.34 -25.74
N ILE A 217 8.36 -20.80 -24.64
CA ILE A 217 8.88 -19.92 -23.57
C ILE A 217 9.86 -18.88 -24.14
N THR A 218 10.79 -19.30 -24.99
CA THR A 218 11.79 -18.41 -25.60
C THR A 218 11.13 -17.36 -26.50
N LYS A 219 10.13 -17.76 -27.29
CA LYS A 219 9.36 -16.84 -28.13
C LYS A 219 8.60 -15.80 -27.27
N ALA A 220 7.97 -16.24 -26.19
CA ALA A 220 7.28 -15.35 -25.26
C ALA A 220 8.23 -14.34 -24.59
N VAL A 221 9.43 -14.76 -24.19
CA VAL A 221 10.48 -13.85 -23.69
C VAL A 221 10.87 -12.81 -24.75
N GLY A 222 10.98 -13.21 -26.02
CA GLY A 222 11.24 -12.29 -27.13
C GLY A 222 10.14 -11.22 -27.28
N ILE A 223 8.86 -11.60 -27.11
CA ILE A 223 7.72 -10.68 -27.12
C ILE A 223 7.79 -9.73 -25.91
N GLN A 224 8.15 -10.22 -24.72
CA GLN A 224 8.31 -9.40 -23.52
C GLN A 224 9.38 -8.32 -23.70
N LEU A 225 10.56 -8.68 -24.23
CA LEU A 225 11.71 -7.77 -24.36
C LEU A 225 11.56 -6.76 -25.51
N ARG A 226 10.76 -7.07 -26.53
CA ARG A 226 10.56 -6.20 -27.68
C ARG A 226 9.83 -4.91 -27.30
N ARG A 227 10.38 -3.76 -27.69
CA ARG A 227 9.83 -2.43 -27.34
C ARG A 227 8.54 -2.08 -28.08
N THR A 228 8.32 -2.65 -29.27
CA THR A 228 7.17 -2.37 -30.14
C THR A 228 5.98 -3.29 -29.93
N THR A 229 6.09 -4.25 -29.00
CA THR A 229 5.02 -5.19 -28.64
C THR A 229 3.75 -4.44 -28.25
N THR A 230 2.63 -4.81 -28.85
CA THR A 230 1.31 -4.26 -28.54
C THR A 230 0.69 -4.96 -27.32
N VAL A 231 -0.37 -4.38 -26.74
CA VAL A 231 -1.09 -5.04 -25.65
C VAL A 231 -1.65 -6.40 -26.10
N GLN A 232 -2.21 -6.45 -27.31
CA GLN A 232 -2.73 -7.68 -27.89
C GLN A 232 -1.65 -8.76 -28.09
N ASP A 233 -0.44 -8.37 -28.51
CA ASP A 233 0.68 -9.32 -28.60
C ASP A 233 1.02 -9.95 -27.26
N VAL A 234 0.91 -9.19 -26.16
CA VAL A 234 1.14 -9.69 -24.81
C VAL A 234 0.07 -10.70 -24.43
N ASP A 235 -1.20 -10.38 -24.69
CA ASP A 235 -2.34 -11.28 -24.41
C ASP A 235 -2.25 -12.59 -25.19
N ASN A 236 -1.96 -12.50 -26.49
CA ASN A 236 -1.76 -13.67 -27.34
C ASN A 236 -0.57 -14.52 -26.87
N ALA A 237 0.52 -13.90 -26.38
CA ALA A 237 1.66 -14.62 -25.86
C ALA A 237 1.36 -15.35 -24.54
N VAL A 238 0.48 -14.81 -23.69
CA VAL A 238 0.02 -15.50 -22.48
C VAL A 238 -0.80 -16.73 -22.85
N LEU A 239 -1.77 -16.59 -23.75
CA LEU A 239 -2.59 -17.72 -24.23
C LEU A 239 -1.72 -18.80 -24.87
N MET A 240 -0.78 -18.40 -25.74
CA MET A 240 0.18 -19.33 -26.35
C MET A 240 0.98 -20.14 -25.32
N LEU A 241 1.36 -19.54 -24.17
CA LEU A 241 2.07 -20.27 -23.11
C LEU A 241 1.17 -21.26 -22.39
N GLN A 242 -0.07 -20.87 -22.11
CA GLN A 242 -1.07 -21.72 -21.46
C GLN A 242 -1.38 -22.94 -22.33
N ASP A 243 -1.68 -22.71 -23.61
CA ASP A 243 -1.97 -23.79 -24.57
C ASP A 243 -0.77 -24.73 -24.73
N ALA A 244 0.45 -24.19 -24.82
CA ALA A 244 1.65 -25.01 -24.94
C ALA A 244 1.93 -25.85 -23.69
N MET A 245 1.64 -25.31 -22.50
CA MET A 245 1.76 -26.02 -21.24
C MET A 245 0.72 -27.15 -21.14
N GLU A 246 -0.53 -26.86 -21.46
CA GLU A 246 -1.61 -27.85 -21.45
C GLU A 246 -1.31 -28.99 -22.44
N PHE A 247 -0.90 -28.65 -23.66
CA PHE A 247 -0.48 -29.64 -24.64
C PHE A 247 0.67 -30.50 -24.11
N ALA A 248 1.70 -29.90 -23.50
CA ALA A 248 2.84 -30.63 -22.96
C ALA A 248 2.46 -31.59 -21.81
N LEU A 249 1.44 -31.27 -21.03
CA LEU A 249 0.94 -32.14 -19.95
C LEU A 249 0.20 -33.37 -20.49
N GLN A 250 -0.42 -33.26 -21.66
CA GLN A 250 -1.18 -34.34 -22.30
C GLN A 250 -0.32 -35.33 -23.10
N GLN A 251 0.91 -34.96 -23.49
CA GLN A 251 1.86 -35.85 -24.20
C GLN A 251 2.49 -36.89 -23.28
#